data_AF-A0A1F2RRL3-F1
#
_entry.id   AF-A0A1F2RRL3-F1
#
_cell.length_a   1.000
_cell.length_b   1.000
_cell.length_c   1.000
_cell.angle_alpha   90.00
_cell.angle_beta   90.00
_cell.angle_gamma   90.00
#
_symmetry.space_group_name_H-M   'P 1'
#
loop_
_entity.id
_entity.type
_entity.pdbx_description
1 polymer ?
#
loop_
_entity_poly.entity_id
_entity_poly.type
_entity_poly.pdbx_seq_one_letter_code
_entity_poly.pdbx_strand_id
1 'polypeptide(L)' 'MKARQHKRDDQVHEFEKRDLGKDIGRSRSAVVIRPKKRSLPTSILLDSSLIGKLKEKAEDRGIGYQTMLKIILHEHVDDY' A
#
# COMPACT_ATOMS: atom_id res chain seq x y z
N MET A 1 -2.16 -34.36 32.09
CA MET A 1 -1.59 -33.37 31.13
C MET A 1 -2.75 -32.63 30.48
N LYS A 2 -3.00 -31.36 30.83
CA LYS A 2 -4.08 -30.56 30.23
C LYS A 2 -3.57 -29.93 28.93
N ALA A 3 -4.13 -30.31 27.80
CA ALA A 3 -3.84 -29.71 26.51
C ALA A 3 -4.24 -28.23 26.53
N ARG A 4 -3.26 -27.33 26.51
CA ARG A 4 -3.49 -25.90 26.26
C ARG A 4 -3.88 -25.77 24.79
N GLN A 5 -5.18 -25.67 24.52
CA GLN A 5 -5.65 -25.25 23.20
C GLN A 5 -5.02 -23.88 22.91
N HIS A 6 -4.12 -23.85 21.92
CA HIS A 6 -3.65 -22.63 21.31
C HIS A 6 -4.87 -21.92 20.70
N LYS A 7 -5.52 -21.03 21.47
CA LYS A 7 -6.33 -19.98 20.87
C LYS A 7 -5.38 -19.21 19.96
N ARG A 8 -5.54 -19.39 18.64
CA ARG A 8 -4.89 -18.51 17.67
C ARG A 8 -5.33 -17.10 18.02
N ASP A 9 -4.34 -16.26 18.26
CA ASP A 9 -4.53 -14.85 18.62
C ASP A 9 -5.45 -14.20 17.57
N ASP A 10 -6.50 -13.54 18.05
CA ASP A 10 -7.48 -12.86 17.21
C ASP A 10 -6.77 -11.82 16.30
N GLN A 11 -5.66 -11.24 16.76
CA GLN A 11 -4.82 -10.32 15.99
C GLN A 11 -4.11 -11.02 14.81
N VAL A 12 -3.65 -12.26 14.99
CA VAL A 12 -3.05 -13.06 13.91
C VAL A 12 -4.13 -13.42 12.90
N HIS A 13 -5.33 -13.71 13.35
CA HIS A 13 -6.46 -14.03 12.48
C HIS A 13 -6.93 -12.81 11.66
N GLU A 14 -6.92 -11.61 12.24
CA GLU A 14 -7.17 -10.34 11.54
C GLU A 14 -6.12 -10.06 10.45
N PHE A 15 -4.84 -10.30 10.76
CA PHE A 15 -3.74 -10.14 9.80
C PHE A 15 -3.85 -11.16 8.65
N GLU A 16 -4.09 -12.43 8.96
CA GLU A 16 -4.29 -13.51 7.97
C GLU A 16 -5.51 -13.23 7.07
N LYS A 17 -6.60 -12.72 7.63
CA LYS A 17 -7.82 -12.34 6.89
C LYS A 17 -7.70 -11.05 6.10
N ARG A 18 -6.60 -10.31 6.25
CA ARG A 18 -6.37 -9.00 5.60
C ARG A 18 -7.48 -7.99 5.90
N ASP A 19 -8.19 -8.14 7.03
CA ASP A 19 -9.29 -7.24 7.44
C ASP A 19 -8.77 -5.99 8.18
N LEU A 20 -7.54 -5.57 7.86
CA LEU A 20 -6.93 -4.33 8.35
C LEU A 20 -7.57 -3.06 7.74
N GLY A 21 -8.61 -3.21 6.91
CA GLY A 21 -9.16 -2.14 6.07
C GLY A 21 -10.01 -1.12 6.82
N LYS A 22 -10.71 -1.54 7.88
CA LYS A 22 -11.65 -0.66 8.60
C LYS A 22 -10.94 0.34 9.52
N ASP A 23 -9.85 -0.07 10.15
CA ASP A 23 -9.11 0.77 11.10
C ASP A 23 -8.22 1.81 10.41
N ILE A 24 -7.66 1.46 9.25
CA ILE A 24 -6.93 2.41 8.39
C ILE A 24 -7.89 3.47 7.83
N GLY A 25 -9.11 3.06 7.43
CA GLY A 25 -10.13 4.01 6.98
C GLY A 25 -10.58 5.00 8.07
N ARG A 26 -10.59 4.58 9.34
CA ARG A 26 -10.95 5.45 10.49
C ARG A 26 -9.85 6.41 10.89
N SER A 27 -8.58 6.04 10.71
CA SER A 27 -7.45 6.85 11.17
C SER A 27 -7.23 8.12 10.35
N ARG A 28 -7.82 8.25 9.15
CA ARG A 28 -7.69 9.42 8.22
C ARG A 28 -6.26 9.85 7.88
N SER A 29 -5.23 9.26 8.48
CA SER A 29 -3.82 9.59 8.31
C SER A 29 -3.15 8.84 7.18
N ALA A 30 -3.83 7.88 6.56
CA ALA A 30 -3.29 7.10 5.45
C ALA A 30 -4.09 7.36 4.18
N VAL A 31 -3.45 7.93 3.16
CA VAL A 31 -3.96 7.88 1.79
C VAL A 31 -3.93 6.41 1.35
N VAL A 32 -5.06 5.73 1.49
CA VAL A 32 -5.18 4.33 1.09
C VAL A 32 -5.29 4.27 -0.43
N ILE A 33 -4.17 4.06 -1.12
CA ILE A 33 -4.12 3.79 -2.56
C ILE A 33 -4.48 2.32 -2.82
N ARG A 34 -5.64 1.87 -2.32
CA ARG A 34 -6.21 0.57 -2.73
C ARG A 34 -7.21 0.81 -3.85
N PRO A 35 -7.08 0.11 -4.98
CA PRO A 35 -8.00 0.27 -6.08
C PRO A 35 -9.39 -0.23 -5.66
N LYS A 36 -10.40 0.64 -5.69
CA LYS A 36 -11.81 0.33 -5.35
C LYS A 36 -12.48 -0.59 -6.40
N LYS A 37 -11.88 -0.71 -7.59
CA LYS A 37 -12.28 -1.61 -8.68
C LYS A 37 -11.06 -2.40 -9.13
N ARG A 38 -11.24 -3.53 -9.84
CA ARG A 38 -10.15 -4.33 -10.41
C ARG A 38 -9.25 -3.39 -11.24
N SER A 39 -8.03 -3.13 -10.77
CA SER A 39 -7.09 -2.24 -11.47
C SER A 39 -6.61 -2.93 -12.73
N LEU A 40 -6.80 -2.31 -13.90
CA LEU A 40 -6.14 -2.74 -15.12
C LEU A 40 -4.64 -2.39 -14.98
N PRO A 41 -3.72 -3.35 -15.20
CA PRO A 41 -2.31 -3.03 -15.24
C PRO A 41 -2.04 -2.15 -16.47
N THR A 42 -1.46 -0.98 -16.25
CA THR A 42 -0.97 -0.10 -17.32
C THR A 42 0.55 -0.23 -17.40
N SER A 43 1.05 -0.53 -18.59
CA SER A 43 2.49 -0.49 -18.87
C SER A 43 2.85 0.91 -19.35
N ILE A 44 3.79 1.56 -18.67
CA ILE A 44 4.33 2.87 -19.03
C ILE A 44 5.83 2.70 -19.19
N LEU A 45 6.38 3.19 -20.31
CA LEU A 45 7.82 3.25 -20.51
C LEU A 45 8.37 4.52 -19.87
N LEU A 46 9.39 4.38 -19.03
CA LEU A 46 10.04 5.48 -18.33
C LEU A 46 11.54 5.43 -18.58
N ASP A 47 12.16 6.60 -18.68
CA ASP A 47 13.61 6.71 -18.76
C ASP A 47 14.28 6.14 -17.50
N SER A 48 15.43 5.50 -17.69
CA SER A 48 16.19 4.89 -16.58
C SER A 48 16.59 5.90 -15.50
N SER A 49 16.90 7.14 -15.91
CA SER A 49 17.21 8.25 -15.00
C SER A 49 16.01 8.64 -14.12
N LEU A 50 14.80 8.60 -14.68
CA LEU A 50 13.57 8.88 -13.95
C LEU A 50 13.23 7.76 -12.97
N ILE A 51 13.45 6.50 -13.37
CA ILE A 51 13.31 5.34 -12.47
C ILE A 51 14.28 5.47 -11.28
N GLY A 52 15.52 5.92 -11.53
CA GLY A 52 16.49 6.17 -10.45
C GLY A 52 15.97 7.18 -9.42
N LYS A 53 15.51 8.34 -9.89
CA LYS A 53 14.94 9.39 -9.02
C LYS A 53 13.69 8.90 -8.26
N LEU A 54 12.84 8.10 -8.89
CA LEU A 54 11.66 7.53 -8.24
C LEU A 54 12.03 6.54 -7.15
N LYS A 55 13.09 5.74 -7.35
CA LYS A 55 13.59 4.82 -6.32
C LYS A 55 14.14 5.57 -5.11
N GLU A 56 14.99 6.56 -5.34
CA GLU A 56 15.57 7.40 -4.28
C GLU A 56 14.47 8.05 -3.42
N LYS A 57 13.48 8.70 -4.06
CA LYS A 57 12.34 9.29 -3.34
C LYS A 57 11.50 8.24 -2.59
N ALA A 58 11.36 7.05 -3.16
CA ALA A 58 10.55 5.99 -2.58
C ALA A 58 11.23 5.33 -1.37
N GLU A 59 12.55 5.21 -1.39
CA GLU A 59 13.37 4.71 -0.28
C GLU A 59 13.21 5.58 0.97
N ASP A 60 13.23 6.91 0.83
CA ASP A 60 12.99 7.85 1.93
C ASP A 60 11.64 7.62 2.65
N ARG A 61 10.66 7.04 1.94
CA ARG A 61 9.32 6.76 2.46
C ARG A 61 9.08 5.27 2.76
N GLY A 62 10.09 4.41 2.58
CA GLY A 62 9.97 2.96 2.77
C GLY A 62 8.99 2.27 1.83
N ILE A 63 8.77 2.80 0.62
CA ILE A 63 7.85 2.25 -0.38
C ILE A 63 8.57 1.88 -1.68
N GLY A 64 7.92 1.08 -2.53
CA GLY A 64 8.43 0.80 -3.88
C GLY A 64 8.22 1.97 -4.85
N TYR A 65 9.11 2.09 -5.85
CA TYR A 65 9.05 3.19 -6.84
C TYR A 65 7.73 3.23 -7.63
N GLN A 66 7.07 2.08 -7.86
CA GLN A 66 5.77 2.04 -8.52
C GLN A 66 4.67 2.69 -7.65
N THR A 67 4.77 2.56 -6.33
CA THR A 67 3.84 3.20 -5.39
C THR A 67 4.09 4.71 -5.36
N MET A 68 5.36 5.12 -5.33
CA MET A 68 5.73 6.54 -5.43
C MET A 68 5.21 7.18 -6.72
N LEU A 69 5.35 6.50 -7.85
CA LEU A 69 4.79 6.96 -9.12
C LEU A 69 3.27 7.18 -9.03
N LYS A 70 2.53 6.26 -8.41
CA LYS A 70 1.08 6.40 -8.21
C LYS A 70 0.73 7.58 -7.32
N ILE A 71 1.49 7.83 -6.26
CA ILE A 71 1.30 8.99 -5.38
C ILE A 71 1.44 10.28 -6.18
N ILE A 72 2.54 10.42 -6.92
CA ILE A 72 2.81 11.62 -7.73
C ILE A 72 1.73 11.83 -8.79
N LEU A 73 1.29 10.75 -9.45
CA LEU A 73 0.20 10.85 -10.43
C LEU A 73 -1.11 11.28 -9.79
N HIS A 74 -1.45 10.77 -8.60
CA HIS A 74 -2.63 11.21 -7.87
C HIS A 74 -2.53 12.67 -7.46
N GLU A 75 -1.42 13.09 -6.84
CA GLU A 75 -1.17 14.48 -6.45
C GLU A 75 -1.32 15.42 -7.66
N HIS A 76 -0.77 15.07 -8.82
CA HIS A 76 -0.79 15.94 -9.98
C HIS A 76 -2.13 15.97 -10.74
N VAL A 77 -2.90 14.88 -10.71
CA VAL A 77 -4.20 14.79 -11.39
C VAL A 77 -5.33 15.32 -10.51
N ASP A 78 -5.28 15.11 -9.19
CA ASP A 78 -6.33 15.57 -8.27
C ASP A 78 -6.20 17.08 -7.95
N ASP A 79 -5.04 17.70 -8.19
CA ASP A 79 -4.82 19.15 -8.05
C ASP A 79 -5.30 19.98 -9.27
N TYR A 80 -5.87 19.35 -10.31
CA TYR A 80 -6.43 19.98 -11.53
C TYR A 80 -7.95 19.79 -11.64
#